data_AF-A0A1Y3BG03-F1
#
_entry.id   AF-A0A1Y3BG03-F1
#
_cell.length_a   1.000
_cell.length_b   1.000
_cell.length_c   1.000
_cell.angle_alpha   90.00
_cell.angle_beta   90.00
_cell.angle_gamma   90.00
#
_symmetry.space_group_name_H-M   'P 1'
#
loop_
_entity.id
_entity.type
_entity.pdbx_description
1 polymer ?
#
loop_
_entity_poly.entity_id
_entity_poly.type
_entity_poly.pdbx_seq_one_letter_code
_entity_poly.pdbx_strand_id
1 'polypeptide(L)'
;MIAEARPAAFITTLAKEVTRYNTLQQQQQTSLNIIPHQTVLYRSRPEILRNLELLIKEHEKDVYDLIIETTDIVLYSLDQNALRNKGLGEMFPALTRFQNVTYCLSSKRVAV
;
A
#
# COMPACT_ATOMS: atom_id res chain seq x y z
N MET A 1 6.02 10.16 14.93
CA MET A 1 6.67 9.26 13.93
C MET A 1 7.19 10.08 12.75
N ILE A 2 8.17 9.61 11.95
CA ILE A 2 8.62 10.35 10.73
C ILE A 2 7.44 10.58 9.76
N ALA A 3 6.49 9.64 9.73
CA ALA A 3 5.26 9.73 8.94
C ALA A 3 4.49 11.04 9.20
N GLU A 4 4.28 11.43 10.46
CA GLU A 4 3.54 12.65 10.82
C GLU A 4 4.29 13.94 10.49
N ALA A 5 5.63 13.90 10.57
CA ALA A 5 6.44 15.07 10.26
C ALA A 5 6.51 15.35 8.74
N ARG A 6 6.47 14.30 7.90
CA ARG A 6 6.62 14.40 6.44
C ARG A 6 5.80 13.32 5.70
N PRO A 7 4.45 13.42 5.65
CA PRO A 7 3.59 12.40 5.07
C PRO A 7 3.96 12.03 3.62
N ALA A 8 4.20 13.05 2.78
CA ALA A 8 4.54 12.83 1.37
C ALA A 8 5.86 12.07 1.16
N ALA A 9 6.88 12.35 1.97
CA ALA A 9 8.17 11.66 1.89
C ALA A 9 8.04 10.19 2.32
N PHE A 10 7.23 9.92 3.34
CA PHE A 10 6.92 8.57 3.79
C PHE A 10 6.24 7.77 2.69
N ILE A 11 5.14 8.29 2.12
CA ILE A 11 4.34 7.62 1.08
C ILE A 11 5.20 7.34 -0.17
N THR A 12 5.87 8.36 -0.71
CA THR A 12 6.66 8.20 -1.94
C THR A 12 7.84 7.25 -1.78
N THR A 13 8.47 7.20 -0.60
CA THR A 13 9.57 6.26 -0.33
C THR A 13 9.06 4.82 -0.24
N LEU A 14 7.94 4.60 0.45
CA LEU A 14 7.29 3.29 0.55
C LEU A 14 6.81 2.80 -0.82
N ALA A 15 6.19 3.66 -1.62
CA ALA A 15 5.72 3.31 -2.96
C ALA A 15 6.86 2.82 -3.86
N LYS A 16 8.00 3.53 -3.86
CA LYS A 16 9.20 3.10 -4.60
C LYS A 16 9.70 1.72 -4.14
N GLU A 17 9.68 1.47 -2.84
CA GLU A 17 10.12 0.18 -2.29
C GLU A 17 9.15 -0.95 -2.67
N VAL A 18 7.84 -0.70 -2.63
CA VAL A 18 6.80 -1.63 -3.11
C VAL A 18 7.01 -1.94 -4.60
N THR A 19 7.20 -0.93 -5.46
CA THR A 19 7.48 -1.14 -6.89
C THR A 19 8.75 -1.95 -7.11
N ARG A 20 9.82 -1.67 -6.36
CA ARG A 20 11.09 -2.40 -6.42
C ARG A 20 10.88 -3.88 -6.08
N TYR A 21 10.18 -4.19 -5.00
CA TYR A 21 9.92 -5.58 -4.60
C TYR A 21 9.00 -6.31 -5.57
N ASN A 22 7.96 -5.67 -6.08
CA ASN A 22 7.09 -6.28 -7.10
C ASN A 22 7.87 -6.63 -8.38
N THR A 23 8.78 -5.74 -8.80
CA THR A 23 9.66 -5.98 -9.95
C THR A 23 10.60 -7.16 -9.69
N LEU A 24 11.23 -7.22 -8.52
CA LEU A 24 12.11 -8.32 -8.13
C LEU A 24 11.38 -9.68 -8.08
N GLN A 25 10.14 -9.71 -7.60
CA GLN A 25 9.32 -10.92 -7.58
C GLN A 25 8.95 -11.38 -8.99
N GLN A 26 8.61 -10.45 -9.89
CA GLN A 26 8.24 -10.77 -11.27
C GLN A 26 9.44 -11.24 -12.11
N GLN A 27 10.64 -10.70 -11.86
CA GLN A 27 11.84 -11.00 -12.64
C GLN A 27 12.52 -12.33 -12.30
N GLN A 28 12.03 -13.10 -11.30
CA GLN A 28 12.60 -14.39 -10.85
C GLN A 28 14.15 -14.43 -10.96
N GLN A 29 14.86 -13.40 -10.47
CA GLN A 29 16.31 -13.43 -10.48
C GLN A 29 16.80 -14.47 -9.48
N THR A 30 17.06 -15.68 -9.99
CA THR A 30 17.54 -16.87 -9.28
C THR A 30 18.90 -16.65 -8.60
N SER A 31 19.55 -15.50 -8.80
CA SER A 31 20.85 -15.13 -8.24
C SER A 31 20.78 -14.40 -6.90
N LEU A 32 19.64 -13.79 -6.55
CA LEU A 32 19.41 -13.18 -5.25
C LEU A 32 18.45 -14.08 -4.49
N ASN A 33 18.94 -14.81 -3.49
CA ASN A 33 18.17 -15.71 -2.63
C ASN A 33 17.20 -14.93 -1.71
N ILE A 34 16.43 -13.99 -2.26
CA ILE A 34 15.47 -13.13 -1.57
C ILE A 34 14.23 -13.98 -1.33
N ILE A 35 14.11 -14.46 -0.10
CA ILE A 35 12.92 -15.15 0.36
C ILE A 35 11.83 -14.08 0.56
N PRO A 36 10.77 -14.00 -0.29
CA PRO A 36 9.87 -12.84 -0.32
C PRO A 36 9.17 -12.56 1.02
N HIS A 37 8.84 -13.63 1.74
CA HIS A 37 8.16 -13.61 3.03
C HIS A 37 9.09 -13.28 4.23
N GLN A 38 10.40 -13.17 4.00
CA GLN A 38 11.37 -12.80 5.04
C GLN A 38 11.83 -11.34 4.93
N THR A 39 11.43 -10.63 3.88
CA THR A 39 11.79 -9.23 3.69
C THR A 39 11.18 -8.36 4.79
N VAL A 40 11.91 -7.31 5.21
CA VAL A 40 11.42 -6.36 6.21
C VAL A 40 10.10 -5.75 5.74
N LEU A 41 10.01 -5.37 4.46
CA LEU A 41 8.80 -4.80 3.88
C LEU A 41 7.59 -5.75 4.02
N TYR A 42 7.75 -7.04 3.77
CA TYR A 42 6.66 -8.02 3.92
C TYR A 42 6.22 -8.17 5.38
N ARG A 43 7.17 -8.15 6.33
CA ARG A 43 6.88 -8.28 7.77
C ARG A 43 6.26 -7.01 8.36
N SER A 44 6.58 -5.85 7.79
CA SER A 44 6.07 -4.54 8.25
C SER A 44 4.68 -4.18 7.73
N ARG A 45 4.04 -5.00 6.87
CA ARG A 45 2.72 -4.71 6.29
C ARG A 45 1.65 -4.28 7.30
N PRO A 46 1.48 -4.95 8.47
CA PRO A 46 0.49 -4.51 9.46
C PRO A 46 0.76 -3.09 9.99
N GLU A 47 2.03 -2.78 10.26
CA GLU A 47 2.45 -1.46 10.73
C GLU A 47 2.34 -0.40 9.63
N ILE A 48 2.59 -0.76 8.36
CA ILE A 48 2.39 0.15 7.23
C ILE A 48 0.92 0.55 7.12
N LEU A 49 0.00 -0.42 7.20
CA LEU A 49 -1.44 -0.15 7.16
C LEU A 49 -1.87 0.75 8.33
N ARG A 50 -1.38 0.48 9.55
CA ARG A 50 -1.65 1.32 10.73
C ARG A 50 -1.16 2.76 10.56
N ASN A 51 0.04 2.94 10.02
CA ASN A 51 0.59 4.28 9.75
C ASN A 51 -0.22 5.01 8.69
N LEU A 52 -0.63 4.33 7.61
CA LEU A 52 -1.46 4.94 6.57
C LEU A 52 -2.83 5.32 7.10
N GLU A 53 -3.44 4.51 7.97
CA GLU A 53 -4.71 4.85 8.61
C GLU A 53 -4.60 6.12 9.46
N LEU A 54 -3.52 6.27 10.23
CA LEU A 54 -3.23 7.50 10.98
C LEU A 54 -3.00 8.69 10.06
N LEU A 55 -2.24 8.52 8.98
CA LEU A 55 -2.00 9.60 8.01
C LEU A 55 -3.29 10.02 7.27
N ILE A 56 -4.16 9.09 6.90
CA ILE A 56 -5.46 9.41 6.31
C ILE A 56 -6.32 10.21 7.30
N LYS A 57 -6.20 9.90 8.59
CA LYS A 57 -6.95 10.59 9.65
C LYS A 57 -6.45 12.01 9.89
N GLU A 58 -5.15 12.20 10.03
CA GLU A 58 -4.55 13.46 10.50
C GLU A 58 -4.02 14.35 9.36
N HIS A 59 -3.71 13.77 8.19
CA HIS A 59 -3.07 14.42 7.04
C HIS A 59 -3.81 14.12 5.73
N GLU A 60 -5.14 14.15 5.76
CA GLU A 60 -6.02 13.71 4.66
C GLU A 60 -5.65 14.33 3.29
N LYS A 61 -5.35 15.65 3.26
CA LYS A 61 -4.96 16.36 2.03
C LYS A 61 -3.65 15.82 1.44
N ASP A 62 -2.63 15.64 2.27
CA ASP A 62 -1.32 15.16 1.81
C ASP A 62 -1.40 13.72 1.28
N VAL A 63 -2.28 12.90 1.87
CA VAL A 63 -2.56 11.55 1.39
C VAL A 63 -3.36 11.56 0.10
N TYR A 64 -4.36 12.43 -0.01
CA TYR A 64 -5.17 12.58 -1.23
C TYR A 64 -4.32 12.99 -2.44
N ASP A 65 -3.38 13.90 -2.25
CA ASP A 65 -2.47 14.34 -3.31
C ASP A 65 -1.55 13.19 -3.80
N LEU A 66 -1.42 12.10 -3.03
CA LEU A 66 -0.63 10.90 -3.31
C LEU A 66 -1.48 9.62 -3.26
N ILE A 67 -2.74 9.71 -3.67
CA ILE A 67 -3.71 8.64 -3.47
C ILE A 67 -3.41 7.39 -4.30
N ILE A 68 -2.77 7.55 -5.46
CA ILE A 68 -2.36 6.43 -6.31
C ILE A 68 -1.28 5.61 -5.59
N GLU A 69 -0.22 6.28 -5.14
CA GLU A 69 0.88 5.68 -4.38
C GLU A 69 0.38 5.05 -3.08
N THR A 70 -0.50 5.75 -2.37
CA THR A 70 -1.12 5.25 -1.13
C THR A 70 -1.89 3.96 -1.40
N THR A 71 -2.68 3.92 -2.47
CA THR A 71 -3.48 2.74 -2.81
C THR A 71 -2.59 1.56 -3.20
N ASP A 72 -1.52 1.78 -3.97
CA ASP A 72 -0.56 0.73 -4.32
C ASP A 72 0.10 0.12 -3.08
N ILE A 73 0.47 0.95 -2.09
CA ILE A 73 1.03 0.49 -0.82
C ILE A 73 -0.01 -0.32 -0.02
N VAL A 74 -1.27 0.14 0.04
CA VAL A 74 -2.35 -0.60 0.72
C VAL A 74 -2.56 -1.96 0.06
N LEU A 75 -2.68 -2.01 -1.27
CA LEU A 75 -2.89 -3.25 -2.00
C LEU A 75 -1.73 -4.23 -1.85
N TYR A 76 -0.49 -3.74 -1.81
CA TYR A 76 0.67 -4.57 -1.49
C TYR A 76 0.60 -5.10 -0.05
N SER A 77 0.13 -4.27 0.88
CA SER A 77 0.15 -4.58 2.31
C SER A 77 -0.95 -5.56 2.72
N LEU A 78 -2.08 -5.57 2.00
CA LEU A 78 -3.21 -6.45 2.28
C LEU A 78 -2.95 -7.91 1.88
N ASP A 79 -3.63 -8.82 2.56
CA ASP A 79 -3.69 -10.22 2.14
C ASP A 79 -4.59 -10.36 0.90
N GLN A 80 -4.02 -10.90 -0.18
CA GLN A 80 -4.71 -10.98 -1.47
C GLN A 80 -5.90 -11.96 -1.46
N ASN A 81 -5.88 -12.98 -0.61
CA ASN A 81 -7.01 -13.91 -0.48
C ASN A 81 -8.16 -13.26 0.26
N ALA A 82 -7.87 -12.62 1.39
CA ALA A 82 -8.85 -11.88 2.17
C ALA A 82 -9.44 -10.71 1.37
N LEU A 83 -8.62 -9.99 0.60
CA LEU A 83 -9.06 -8.88 -0.25
C LEU A 83 -10.08 -9.34 -1.30
N ARG A 84 -9.87 -10.52 -1.90
CA ARG A 84 -10.83 -11.09 -2.86
C ARG A 84 -12.17 -11.48 -2.24
N ASN A 85 -12.17 -11.92 -0.98
CA ASN A 85 -13.37 -12.40 -0.31
C ASN A 85 -14.17 -11.30 0.39
N LYS A 86 -13.48 -10.33 1.01
CA LYS A 86 -14.05 -9.27 1.86
C LYS A 86 -14.16 -7.92 1.15
N GLY A 87 -13.34 -7.70 0.12
CA GLY A 87 -13.24 -6.41 -0.57
C GLY A 87 -12.44 -5.37 0.19
N LEU A 88 -12.04 -4.30 -0.53
CA LEU A 88 -11.15 -3.26 -0.02
C LEU A 88 -11.77 -2.47 1.14
N GLY A 89 -13.08 -2.18 1.07
CA GLY A 89 -13.76 -1.39 2.10
C GLY A 89 -13.85 -2.06 3.46
N GLU A 90 -13.95 -3.39 3.50
CA GLU A 90 -13.93 -4.15 4.77
C GLU A 90 -12.50 -4.32 5.28
N MET A 91 -11.53 -4.51 4.39
CA MET A 91 -10.14 -4.76 4.75
C MET A 91 -9.37 -3.49 5.16
N PHE A 92 -9.69 -2.36 4.55
CA PHE A 92 -9.05 -1.07 4.85
C PHE A 92 -10.04 0.08 4.68
N PRO A 93 -10.97 0.27 5.64
CA PRO A 93 -12.05 1.25 5.54
C PRO A 93 -11.56 2.70 5.38
N ALA A 94 -10.38 3.02 5.92
CA ALA A 94 -9.83 4.37 5.87
C ALA A 94 -9.74 4.94 4.43
N LEU A 95 -9.43 4.11 3.44
CA LEU A 95 -9.33 4.54 2.04
C LEU A 95 -10.71 4.86 1.42
N THR A 96 -11.80 4.29 1.95
CA THR A 96 -13.16 4.55 1.46
C THR A 96 -13.66 5.97 1.76
N ARG A 97 -12.94 6.73 2.59
CA ARG A 97 -13.21 8.15 2.85
C ARG A 97 -13.01 9.00 1.59
N PHE A 98 -12.18 8.54 0.65
CA PHE A 98 -11.96 9.19 -0.63
C PHE A 98 -12.99 8.69 -1.65
N GLN A 99 -14.10 9.41 -1.80
CA GLN A 99 -15.23 9.03 -2.66
C GLN A 99 -14.88 8.87 -4.15
N ASN A 100 -13.74 9.42 -4.57
CA ASN A 100 -13.26 9.34 -5.95
C ASN A 100 -12.46 8.05 -6.23
N VAL A 101 -12.09 7.29 -5.19
CA VAL A 101 -11.23 6.11 -5.33
C VAL A 101 -12.08 4.87 -5.53
N THR A 102 -12.08 4.33 -6.75
CA THR A 102 -12.73 3.06 -7.06
C THR A 102 -11.69 2.00 -7.42
N TYR A 103 -11.67 0.89 -6.69
CA TYR A 103 -10.77 -0.22 -6.98
C TYR A 103 -11.47 -1.33 -7.77
N CYS A 104 -10.94 -1.66 -8.95
CA CYS A 104 -11.40 -2.79 -9.74
C CYS A 104 -10.58 -4.04 -9.41
N LEU A 105 -11.18 -5.03 -8.74
CA LEU A 105 -10.52 -6.31 -8.43
C LEU A 105 -10.05 -7.08 -9.67
N SER A 106 -10.78 -6.97 -10.79
CA SER A 106 -10.49 -7.72 -12.02
C SER A 106 -9.21 -7.22 -12.71
N SER A 107 -9.04 -5.90 -12.78
CA SER A 107 -7.87 -5.29 -13.42
C SER A 107 -6.76 -4.92 -12.44
N LYS A 108 -7.03 -4.98 -11.13
CA LYS A 108 -6.19 -4.43 -10.06
C LYS A 108 -5.87 -2.95 -10.25
N ARG A 109 -6.72 -2.22 -10.98
CA ARG A 109 -6.52 -0.79 -11.26
C ARG A 109 -7.38 0.05 -10.32
N VAL A 110 -6.83 1.19 -9.96
CA VAL A 110 -7.49 2.24 -9.19
C VAL A 110 -7.94 3.30 -10.19
N ALA A 111 -9.22 3.65 -10.16
CA ALA A 111 -9.74 4.86 -10.78
C ALA A 111 -9.84 5.93 -9.69
N VAL A 112 -9.36 7.14 -9.99
CA VAL A 112 -9.37 8.33 -9.13
C VAL A 112 -10.04 9.45 -9.91
#